data_AF-A0A1M6NYY7-F1
#
_entry.id   AF-A0A1M6NYY7-F1
#
_cell.length_a   1.000
_cell.length_b   1.000
_cell.length_c   1.000
_cell.angle_alpha   90.00
_cell.angle_beta   90.00
_cell.angle_gamma   90.00
#
_symmetry.space_group_name_H-M   'P 1'
#
loop_
_entity.id
_entity.type
_entity.pdbx_description
1 polymer ?
#
loop_
_entity_poly.entity_id
_entity_poly.type
_entity_poly.pdbx_seq_one_letter_code
_entity_poly.pdbx_strand_id
1 'polypeptide(L)'
;MATKRILVSDPISEKGVEAMASNPDLQVDVNTGLSPEELISIIGDYDGLVIRSQTKVTREVLEAATNLKVIGRAGVGVDNVDREAATDHGVIVMNTPTGNTISTAELAFTLMLSAARNIGPAHQGVLSGDFPAARKAFKGIEINEKTLAVLGMGRIGSEFAKRAQAFGMNVVAYDPFLTQARADQLKVKLAATPDEALTGADFVTLHVPLTDDTKHIINAERLALMNQGAIVVNCARGGLIDEPALRAAIDSGHIAGCGLDVYEDEPPAADHILFDLPKHVAFTPHLGASTNEAQENVGIQVAEQLRDFLTTGEIRNAINMPSLDAAALAEVGGYLSLGKSLGKFLAKLGPVNPDALRVSYHGPVAEKDYALITRTVLNGYLEAARPDGQVNIVNAPAVAKEMGLELIESTINAQTEFSELIVAELKKDGKRFRVAGTIIGQSPRLVEIDHLYVDTNIQGKFLIVRNDDRPGIVGLVGTKLAENDLNIANLSLARNKSEGNALSIIELDSTPAADLIEALNAAPGVISAVAVEI
;
A
#
# COMPACT_ATOMS: atom_id res chain seq x y z
N MET A 1 22.52 -14.38 -11.03
CA MET A 1 21.69 -14.32 -9.81
C MET A 1 20.80 -15.55 -9.78
N ALA A 2 20.26 -15.95 -8.62
CA ALA A 2 19.29 -17.05 -8.59
C ALA A 2 18.01 -16.62 -9.33
N THR A 3 17.55 -17.43 -10.29
CA THR A 3 16.31 -17.20 -11.05
C THR A 3 15.13 -17.10 -10.09
N LYS A 4 14.33 -16.03 -10.21
CA LYS A 4 13.16 -15.79 -9.35
C LYS A 4 11.95 -16.51 -9.90
N ARG A 5 11.16 -17.16 -9.03
CA ARG A 5 10.00 -17.95 -9.46
C ARG A 5 8.70 -17.21 -9.22
N ILE A 6 7.81 -17.22 -10.20
CA ILE A 6 6.47 -16.62 -10.14
C ILE A 6 5.42 -17.70 -10.36
N LEU A 7 4.47 -17.81 -9.44
CA LEU A 7 3.28 -18.65 -9.60
C LEU A 7 2.12 -17.80 -10.11
N VAL A 8 1.52 -18.20 -11.23
CA VAL A 8 0.24 -17.67 -11.71
C VAL A 8 -0.86 -18.68 -11.34
N SER A 9 -1.61 -18.37 -10.28
CA SER A 9 -2.59 -19.28 -9.65
C SER A 9 -4.04 -19.08 -10.12
N ASP A 10 -4.30 -17.95 -10.79
CA ASP A 10 -5.58 -17.64 -11.42
C ASP A 10 -5.35 -17.30 -12.90
N PRO A 11 -6.35 -17.53 -13.79
CA PRO A 11 -6.20 -17.25 -15.21
C PRO A 11 -6.05 -15.75 -15.49
N ILE A 12 -4.93 -15.35 -16.09
CA ILE A 12 -4.65 -14.01 -16.61
C ILE A 12 -4.41 -14.06 -18.13
N SER A 13 -4.30 -12.89 -18.78
CA SER A 13 -3.96 -12.80 -20.20
C SER A 13 -2.63 -13.48 -20.53
N GLU A 14 -2.58 -14.23 -21.64
CA GLU A 14 -1.37 -14.85 -22.19
C GLU A 14 -0.24 -13.82 -22.36
N LYS A 15 -0.58 -12.61 -22.85
CA LYS A 15 0.39 -11.51 -22.98
C LYS A 15 1.01 -11.11 -21.64
N GLY A 16 0.24 -11.19 -20.54
CA GLY A 16 0.76 -10.94 -19.20
C GLY A 16 1.75 -12.02 -18.77
N VAL A 17 1.45 -13.29 -19.04
CA VAL A 17 2.38 -14.40 -18.78
C VAL A 17 3.67 -14.23 -19.60
N GLU A 18 3.56 -13.93 -20.89
CA GLU A 18 4.70 -13.67 -21.78
C GLU A 18 5.56 -12.48 -21.34
N ALA A 19 4.93 -11.41 -20.84
CA ALA A 19 5.65 -10.22 -20.35
C ALA A 19 6.57 -10.53 -19.16
N MET A 20 6.20 -11.49 -18.31
CA MET A 20 7.07 -11.99 -17.24
C MET A 20 8.07 -13.03 -17.76
N ALA A 21 7.61 -14.01 -18.54
CA ALA A 21 8.42 -15.14 -19.00
C ALA A 21 9.52 -14.76 -20.00
N SER A 22 9.38 -13.61 -20.67
CA SER A 22 10.41 -13.07 -21.58
C SER A 22 11.64 -12.51 -20.85
N ASN A 23 11.58 -12.32 -19.53
CA ASN A 23 12.72 -11.89 -18.75
C ASN A 23 13.57 -13.10 -18.29
N PRO A 24 14.88 -13.16 -18.63
CA PRO A 24 15.73 -14.31 -18.33
C PRO A 24 15.99 -14.54 -16.83
N ASP A 25 15.75 -13.53 -15.98
CA ASP A 25 15.91 -13.64 -14.53
C ASP A 25 14.67 -14.23 -13.84
N LEU A 26 13.58 -14.47 -14.59
CA LEU A 26 12.30 -14.96 -14.08
C LEU A 26 11.95 -16.34 -14.66
N GLN A 27 11.39 -17.20 -13.81
CA GLN A 27 10.71 -18.43 -14.20
C GLN A 27 9.24 -18.31 -13.81
N VAL A 28 8.34 -18.46 -14.79
CA VAL A 28 6.90 -18.33 -14.58
C VAL A 28 6.24 -19.70 -14.71
N ASP A 29 5.55 -20.12 -13.66
CA ASP A 29 4.75 -21.34 -13.65
C ASP A 29 3.27 -20.95 -13.62
N VAL A 30 2.50 -21.39 -14.61
CA VAL A 30 1.04 -21.19 -14.66
C VAL A 30 0.37 -22.47 -14.17
N ASN A 31 -0.27 -22.39 -13.01
CA ASN A 31 -0.95 -23.53 -12.39
C ASN A 31 -2.23 -23.04 -11.73
N THR A 32 -3.33 -23.05 -12.47
CA THR A 32 -4.60 -22.46 -12.06
C THR A 32 -5.57 -23.47 -11.46
N GLY A 33 -6.48 -23.00 -10.60
CA GLY A 33 -7.52 -23.85 -10.02
C GLY A 33 -7.04 -24.72 -8.86
N LEU A 34 -5.95 -24.32 -8.21
CA LEU A 34 -5.41 -24.96 -7.02
C LEU A 34 -6.40 -24.85 -5.85
N SER A 35 -6.58 -25.95 -5.13
CA SER A 35 -7.17 -25.92 -3.79
C SER A 35 -6.26 -25.17 -2.81
N PRO A 36 -6.79 -24.65 -1.69
CA PRO A 36 -5.98 -24.02 -0.64
C PRO A 36 -4.82 -24.92 -0.17
N GLU A 37 -5.07 -26.23 -0.02
CA GLU A 37 -4.08 -27.20 0.43
C GLU A 37 -2.96 -27.41 -0.60
N GLU A 38 -3.31 -27.47 -1.89
CA GLU A 38 -2.32 -27.57 -2.98
C GLU A 38 -1.47 -26.31 -3.07
N LEU A 39 -2.08 -25.12 -2.94
CA LEU A 39 -1.35 -23.85 -2.95
C LEU A 39 -0.35 -23.79 -1.79
N ILE A 40 -0.78 -24.12 -0.57
CA ILE A 40 0.09 -24.18 0.62
C ILE A 40 1.29 -25.10 0.39
N SER A 41 1.10 -26.24 -0.29
CA SER A 41 2.18 -27.21 -0.50
C SER A 41 3.29 -26.75 -1.44
N ILE A 42 3.03 -25.77 -2.31
CA ILE A 42 3.99 -25.31 -3.33
C ILE A 42 4.46 -23.87 -3.15
N ILE A 43 3.69 -23.02 -2.45
CA ILE A 43 3.93 -21.56 -2.41
C ILE A 43 5.27 -21.17 -1.81
N GLY A 44 5.84 -22.01 -0.92
CA GLY A 44 7.16 -21.80 -0.31
C GLY A 44 8.30 -21.69 -1.32
N ASP A 45 8.15 -22.22 -2.54
CA ASP A 45 9.18 -22.20 -3.58
C ASP A 45 9.13 -20.95 -4.49
N TYR A 46 8.17 -20.05 -4.29
CA TYR A 46 7.92 -18.91 -5.18
C TYR A 46 8.30 -17.57 -4.55
N ASP A 47 8.89 -16.68 -5.33
CA ASP A 47 9.19 -15.29 -4.94
C ASP A 47 8.01 -14.34 -5.23
N GLY A 48 7.16 -14.68 -6.20
CA GLY A 48 5.98 -13.89 -6.59
C GLY A 48 4.74 -14.75 -6.83
N LEU A 49 3.57 -14.19 -6.50
CA LEU A 49 2.27 -14.83 -6.72
C LEU A 49 1.36 -13.88 -7.50
N VAL A 50 0.81 -14.34 -8.63
CA VAL A 50 -0.26 -13.66 -9.36
C VAL A 50 -1.58 -14.36 -9.08
N ILE A 51 -2.56 -13.57 -8.66
CA ILE A 51 -3.94 -14.01 -8.37
C ILE A 51 -4.95 -13.11 -9.06
N ARG A 52 -6.22 -13.54 -9.09
CA ARG A 52 -7.39 -12.72 -9.44
C ARG A 52 -8.39 -12.72 -8.30
N SER A 53 -9.54 -13.38 -8.46
CA SER A 53 -10.62 -13.43 -7.48
C SER A 53 -10.90 -14.84 -6.97
N GLN A 54 -10.30 -15.87 -7.57
CA GLN A 54 -10.57 -17.26 -7.20
C GLN A 54 -9.66 -17.69 -6.06
N THR A 55 -8.34 -17.54 -6.24
CA THR A 55 -7.36 -17.85 -5.20
C THR A 55 -7.53 -16.92 -4.00
N LYS A 56 -7.71 -17.51 -2.81
CA LYS A 56 -7.74 -16.79 -1.53
C LYS A 56 -6.37 -16.93 -0.86
N VAL A 57 -5.71 -15.82 -0.62
CA VAL A 57 -4.41 -15.77 0.07
C VAL A 57 -4.66 -15.47 1.54
N THR A 58 -4.87 -16.53 2.31
CA THR A 58 -5.11 -16.46 3.76
C THR A 58 -3.80 -16.43 4.55
N ARG A 59 -3.90 -16.23 5.87
CA ARG A 59 -2.74 -16.31 6.78
C ARG A 59 -2.00 -17.65 6.65
N GLU A 60 -2.70 -18.77 6.54
CA GLU A 60 -2.08 -20.10 6.40
C GLU A 60 -1.25 -20.23 5.10
N VAL A 61 -1.72 -19.60 4.01
CA VAL A 61 -0.96 -19.55 2.74
C VAL A 61 0.32 -18.76 2.93
N LEU A 62 0.26 -17.61 3.62
CA LEU A 62 1.40 -16.73 3.86
C LEU A 62 2.43 -17.33 4.83
N GLU A 63 1.97 -18.06 5.85
CA GLU A 63 2.83 -18.80 6.77
C GLU A 63 3.64 -19.91 6.06
N ALA A 64 3.06 -20.54 5.03
CA ALA A 64 3.76 -21.52 4.19
C ALA A 64 4.68 -20.88 3.13
N ALA A 65 4.53 -19.59 2.86
CA ALA A 65 5.17 -18.88 1.76
C ALA A 65 6.58 -18.36 2.12
N THR A 66 7.50 -19.27 2.43
CA THR A 66 8.84 -18.95 2.98
C THR A 66 9.72 -18.04 2.12
N ASN A 67 9.50 -17.99 0.80
CA ASN A 67 10.29 -17.16 -0.12
C ASN A 67 9.50 -16.01 -0.74
N LEU A 68 8.20 -15.92 -0.48
CA LEU A 68 7.31 -15.01 -1.19
C LEU A 68 7.62 -13.55 -0.81
N LYS A 69 7.75 -12.71 -1.82
CA LYS A 69 8.06 -11.27 -1.65
C LYS A 69 6.94 -10.38 -2.11
N VAL A 70 6.14 -10.85 -3.07
CA VAL A 70 5.11 -10.03 -3.71
C VAL A 70 3.90 -10.85 -4.15
N ILE A 71 2.72 -10.26 -3.95
CA ILE A 71 1.45 -10.72 -4.47
C ILE A 71 0.92 -9.64 -5.42
N GLY A 72 0.65 -10.02 -6.66
CA GLY A 72 0.00 -9.19 -7.65
C GLY A 72 -1.43 -9.65 -7.85
N ARG A 73 -2.39 -8.80 -7.52
CA ARG A 73 -3.81 -9.03 -7.82
C ARG A 73 -4.15 -8.37 -9.16
N ALA A 74 -4.52 -9.18 -10.16
CA ALA A 74 -5.09 -8.72 -11.42
C ALA A 74 -6.55 -8.26 -11.24
N GLY A 75 -6.69 -7.02 -10.78
CA GLY A 75 -7.94 -6.28 -10.58
C GLY A 75 -7.81 -5.22 -9.47
N VAL A 76 -8.89 -4.50 -9.17
CA VAL A 76 -8.89 -3.40 -8.19
C VAL A 76 -8.99 -3.87 -6.74
N GLY A 77 -10.01 -4.67 -6.40
CA GLY A 77 -10.20 -5.21 -5.05
C GLY A 77 -9.09 -6.18 -4.66
N VAL A 78 -8.78 -6.24 -3.37
CA VAL A 78 -7.80 -7.18 -2.79
C VAL A 78 -8.43 -7.95 -1.63
N ASP A 79 -9.76 -8.12 -1.70
CA ASP A 79 -10.60 -8.67 -0.63
C ASP A 79 -10.27 -10.16 -0.36
N ASN A 80 -9.69 -10.84 -1.35
CA ASN A 80 -9.21 -12.21 -1.27
C ASN A 80 -7.75 -12.34 -0.81
N VAL A 81 -7.15 -11.27 -0.26
CA VAL A 81 -5.80 -11.27 0.33
C VAL A 81 -5.88 -10.78 1.77
N ASP A 82 -5.38 -11.59 2.71
CA ASP A 82 -5.15 -11.14 4.07
C ASP A 82 -3.97 -10.15 4.10
N ARG A 83 -4.30 -8.85 4.03
CA ARG A 83 -3.31 -7.76 3.97
C ARG A 83 -2.52 -7.62 5.25
N GLU A 84 -3.12 -7.95 6.39
CA GLU A 84 -2.44 -7.88 7.69
C GLU A 84 -1.42 -9.00 7.76
N ALA A 85 -1.83 -10.24 7.50
CA ALA A 85 -0.90 -11.37 7.43
C ALA A 85 0.20 -11.15 6.38
N ALA A 86 -0.13 -10.58 5.21
CA ALA A 86 0.85 -10.29 4.18
C ALA A 86 1.87 -9.26 4.68
N THR A 87 1.40 -8.25 5.42
CA THR A 87 2.28 -7.27 6.06
C THR A 87 3.13 -7.94 7.13
N ASP A 88 2.59 -8.78 8.01
CA ASP A 88 3.34 -9.48 9.06
C ASP A 88 4.49 -10.32 8.49
N HIS A 89 4.23 -11.03 7.39
CA HIS A 89 5.20 -11.86 6.67
C HIS A 89 6.09 -11.07 5.70
N GLY A 90 5.93 -9.75 5.66
CA GLY A 90 6.79 -8.88 4.86
C GLY A 90 6.60 -9.02 3.35
N VAL A 91 5.41 -9.43 2.91
CA VAL A 91 5.00 -9.63 1.51
C VAL A 91 4.28 -8.38 0.99
N ILE A 92 4.73 -7.85 -0.14
CA ILE A 92 4.10 -6.68 -0.78
C ILE A 92 2.83 -7.11 -1.50
N VAL A 93 1.74 -6.36 -1.34
CA VAL A 93 0.50 -6.58 -2.09
C VAL A 93 0.29 -5.43 -3.08
N MET A 94 0.27 -5.75 -4.38
CA MET A 94 0.00 -4.80 -5.46
C MET A 94 -1.31 -5.15 -6.18
N ASN A 95 -2.00 -4.13 -6.68
CA ASN A 95 -3.22 -4.32 -7.48
C ASN A 95 -3.11 -3.61 -8.85
N THR A 96 -4.20 -3.64 -9.64
CA THR A 96 -4.27 -2.99 -10.95
C THR A 96 -5.48 -2.05 -10.99
N PRO A 97 -5.37 -0.82 -10.45
CA PRO A 97 -6.51 0.02 -10.15
C PRO A 97 -7.16 0.66 -11.40
N THR A 98 -6.49 0.56 -12.56
CA THR A 98 -6.89 1.24 -13.79
C THR A 98 -7.55 0.30 -14.81
N GLY A 99 -7.11 -0.97 -14.89
CA GLY A 99 -7.41 -1.85 -16.01
C GLY A 99 -8.89 -2.18 -16.24
N ASN A 100 -9.76 -2.05 -15.23
CA ASN A 100 -11.19 -2.37 -15.34
C ASN A 100 -12.13 -1.14 -15.29
N THR A 101 -11.58 0.08 -15.26
CA THR A 101 -12.38 1.31 -15.03
C THR A 101 -13.52 1.44 -16.04
N ILE A 102 -13.18 1.29 -17.33
CA ILE A 102 -14.12 1.48 -18.44
C ILE A 102 -15.18 0.38 -18.45
N SER A 103 -14.77 -0.88 -18.39
CA SER A 103 -15.69 -2.02 -18.41
C SER A 103 -16.66 -2.02 -17.22
N THR A 104 -16.19 -1.62 -16.03
CA THR A 104 -17.06 -1.54 -14.85
C THR A 104 -18.08 -0.41 -14.99
N ALA A 105 -17.66 0.75 -15.51
CA ALA A 105 -18.57 1.87 -15.78
C ALA A 105 -19.63 1.51 -16.84
N GLU A 106 -19.22 0.79 -17.89
CA GLU A 106 -20.12 0.30 -18.94
C GLU A 106 -21.13 -0.72 -18.42
N LEU A 107 -20.70 -1.68 -17.60
CA LEU A 107 -21.61 -2.65 -17.01
C LEU A 107 -22.61 -1.98 -16.07
N ALA A 108 -22.13 -1.11 -15.17
CA ALA A 108 -23.02 -0.40 -14.26
C ALA A 108 -24.08 0.41 -15.01
N PHE A 109 -23.68 1.11 -16.08
CA PHE A 109 -24.61 1.87 -16.91
C PHE A 109 -25.60 0.94 -17.64
N THR A 110 -25.11 -0.22 -18.08
CA THR A 110 -25.91 -1.27 -18.72
C THR A 110 -26.94 -1.86 -17.76
N LEU A 111 -26.57 -2.12 -16.51
CA LEU A 111 -27.50 -2.61 -15.48
C LEU A 111 -28.55 -1.56 -15.14
N MET A 112 -28.16 -0.29 -15.02
CA MET A 112 -29.10 0.83 -14.85
C MET A 112 -30.15 0.87 -15.96
N LEU A 113 -29.71 0.84 -17.22
CA LEU A 113 -30.62 0.83 -18.37
C LEU A 113 -31.46 -0.44 -18.45
N SER A 114 -30.87 -1.60 -18.15
CA SER A 114 -31.56 -2.90 -18.20
C SER A 114 -32.67 -2.98 -17.16
N ALA A 115 -32.42 -2.51 -15.94
CA ALA A 115 -33.41 -2.36 -14.89
C ALA A 115 -34.48 -1.33 -15.29
N ALA A 116 -34.10 -0.13 -15.73
CA ALA A 116 -35.05 0.90 -16.16
C ALA A 116 -36.00 0.42 -17.27
N ARG A 117 -35.51 -0.44 -18.17
CA ARG A 117 -36.24 -0.89 -19.37
C ARG A 117 -36.79 -2.31 -19.28
N ASN A 118 -36.66 -2.99 -18.14
CA ASN A 118 -37.11 -4.36 -17.92
C ASN A 118 -36.51 -5.38 -18.91
N ILE A 119 -35.24 -5.21 -19.32
CA ILE A 119 -34.66 -6.03 -20.39
C ILE A 119 -34.67 -7.52 -20.04
N GLY A 120 -34.22 -7.91 -18.84
CA GLY A 120 -34.22 -9.31 -18.40
C GLY A 120 -35.62 -9.93 -18.39
N PRO A 121 -36.57 -9.41 -17.59
CA PRO A 121 -37.94 -9.91 -17.55
C PRO A 121 -38.66 -9.91 -18.91
N ALA A 122 -38.49 -8.85 -19.71
CA ALA A 122 -39.11 -8.76 -21.04
C ALA A 122 -38.52 -9.75 -22.03
N HIS A 123 -37.19 -9.98 -21.99
CA HIS A 123 -36.52 -11.00 -22.80
C HIS A 123 -37.08 -12.39 -22.51
N GLN A 124 -37.23 -12.75 -21.23
CA GLN A 124 -37.87 -14.03 -20.85
C GLN A 124 -39.32 -14.12 -21.33
N GLY A 125 -40.08 -13.02 -21.25
CA GLY A 125 -41.43 -12.95 -21.80
C GLY A 125 -41.47 -13.26 -23.30
N VAL A 126 -40.52 -12.74 -24.09
CA VAL A 126 -40.40 -13.07 -25.53
C VAL A 126 -40.06 -14.55 -25.74
N LEU A 127 -39.09 -15.09 -25.00
CA LEU A 127 -38.70 -16.51 -25.12
C LEU A 127 -39.83 -17.48 -24.74
N SER A 128 -40.71 -17.07 -23.82
CA SER A 128 -41.88 -17.87 -23.41
C SER A 128 -42.99 -17.97 -24.48
N GLY A 129 -42.94 -17.14 -25.53
CA GLY A 129 -43.86 -17.19 -26.67
C GLY A 129 -45.13 -16.34 -26.55
N ASP A 130 -45.45 -15.76 -25.39
CA ASP A 130 -46.61 -14.86 -25.22
C ASP A 130 -46.22 -13.38 -25.35
N PHE A 131 -45.93 -12.98 -26.60
CA PHE A 131 -45.52 -11.62 -26.93
C PHE A 131 -46.57 -10.54 -26.55
N PRO A 132 -47.88 -10.73 -26.78
CA PRO A 132 -48.89 -9.74 -26.37
C PRO A 132 -48.93 -9.53 -24.85
N ALA A 133 -48.85 -10.60 -24.04
CA ALA A 133 -48.83 -10.47 -22.59
C ALA A 133 -47.55 -9.78 -22.11
N ALA A 134 -46.37 -10.18 -22.61
CA ALA A 134 -45.09 -9.56 -22.27
C ALA A 134 -45.08 -8.06 -22.60
N ARG A 135 -45.56 -7.67 -23.79
CA ARG A 135 -45.66 -6.26 -24.20
C ARG A 135 -46.57 -5.43 -23.28
N LYS A 136 -47.64 -6.04 -22.75
CA LYS A 136 -48.58 -5.36 -21.84
C LYS A 136 -48.04 -5.28 -20.41
N ALA A 137 -47.23 -6.25 -19.98
CA ALA A 137 -46.73 -6.39 -18.62
C ALA A 137 -45.66 -5.35 -18.24
N PHE A 138 -44.82 -4.93 -19.20
CA PHE A 138 -43.64 -4.10 -18.90
C PHE A 138 -43.78 -2.67 -19.42
N LYS A 139 -43.61 -1.70 -18.52
CA LYS A 139 -43.47 -0.28 -18.83
C LYS A 139 -42.13 0.20 -18.29
N GLY A 140 -41.32 0.82 -19.15
CA GLY A 140 -39.99 1.31 -18.78
C GLY A 140 -40.02 2.70 -18.14
N ILE A 141 -38.87 3.08 -17.60
CA ILE A 141 -38.57 4.42 -17.09
C ILE A 141 -37.63 5.09 -18.10
N GLU A 142 -37.99 6.30 -18.55
CA GLU A 142 -37.12 7.15 -19.36
C GLU A 142 -36.16 7.91 -18.43
N ILE A 143 -34.86 7.92 -18.79
CA ILE A 143 -33.79 8.49 -17.96
C ILE A 143 -33.44 9.94 -18.31
N ASN A 144 -33.89 10.45 -19.47
CA ASN A 144 -33.62 11.83 -19.87
C ASN A 144 -34.21 12.81 -18.85
N GLU A 145 -33.45 13.85 -18.51
CA GLU A 145 -33.79 14.88 -17.49
C GLU A 145 -33.99 14.36 -16.06
N LYS A 146 -33.77 13.07 -15.80
CA LYS A 146 -33.84 12.48 -14.44
C LYS A 146 -32.60 12.83 -13.62
N THR A 147 -32.78 12.87 -12.31
CA THR A 147 -31.69 13.11 -11.36
C THR A 147 -31.00 11.79 -11.02
N LEU A 148 -29.69 11.73 -11.25
CA LEU A 148 -28.82 10.64 -10.87
C LEU A 148 -27.95 11.06 -9.68
N ALA A 149 -28.05 10.34 -8.58
CA ALA A 149 -27.09 10.38 -7.48
C ALA A 149 -25.90 9.46 -7.79
N VAL A 150 -24.69 10.00 -7.75
CA VAL A 150 -23.44 9.23 -7.86
C VAL A 150 -22.73 9.28 -6.52
N LEU A 151 -22.65 8.15 -5.82
CA LEU A 151 -21.88 8.04 -4.58
C LEU A 151 -20.51 7.47 -4.91
N GLY A 152 -19.47 8.29 -4.76
CA GLY A 152 -18.09 7.98 -5.13
C GLY A 152 -17.72 8.53 -6.51
N MET A 153 -16.79 9.48 -6.55
CA MET A 153 -16.32 10.17 -7.76
C MET A 153 -14.86 9.87 -8.08
N GLY A 154 -14.44 8.65 -7.75
CA GLY A 154 -13.20 8.07 -8.25
C GLY A 154 -13.22 7.84 -9.77
N ARG A 155 -12.33 6.95 -10.24
CA ARG A 155 -12.15 6.66 -11.67
C ARG A 155 -13.43 6.19 -12.35
N ILE A 156 -14.12 5.21 -11.75
CA ILE A 156 -15.34 4.62 -12.32
C ILE A 156 -16.51 5.61 -12.26
N GLY A 157 -16.74 6.25 -11.11
CA GLY A 157 -17.83 7.22 -10.96
C GLY A 157 -17.72 8.40 -11.93
N SER A 158 -16.50 8.89 -12.18
CA SER A 158 -16.26 9.93 -13.19
C SER A 158 -16.62 9.47 -14.61
N GLU A 159 -16.23 8.26 -15.00
CA GLU A 159 -16.56 7.68 -16.31
C GLU A 159 -18.05 7.36 -16.46
N PHE A 160 -18.71 6.95 -15.38
CA PHE A 160 -20.16 6.75 -15.35
C PHE A 160 -20.90 8.07 -15.52
N ALA A 161 -20.55 9.10 -14.74
CA ALA A 161 -21.19 10.41 -14.78
C ALA A 161 -21.13 11.04 -16.20
N LYS A 162 -19.99 10.91 -16.88
CA LYS A 162 -19.82 11.34 -18.27
C LYS A 162 -20.82 10.67 -19.23
N ARG A 163 -21.07 9.36 -19.06
CA ARG A 163 -22.06 8.61 -19.85
C ARG A 163 -23.48 9.04 -19.49
N ALA A 164 -23.78 9.23 -18.20
CA ALA A 164 -25.09 9.70 -17.74
C ALA A 164 -25.45 11.07 -18.32
N GLN A 165 -24.51 12.01 -18.33
CA GLN A 165 -24.70 13.33 -18.94
C GLN A 165 -24.98 13.26 -20.44
N ALA A 166 -24.35 12.33 -21.17
CA ALA A 166 -24.62 12.11 -22.58
C ALA A 166 -26.05 11.60 -22.86
N PHE A 167 -26.69 10.97 -21.87
CA PHE A 167 -28.11 10.59 -21.89
C PHE A 167 -29.05 11.68 -21.34
N GLY A 168 -28.54 12.88 -21.05
CA GLY A 168 -29.34 14.02 -20.60
C GLY A 168 -29.73 13.98 -19.12
N MET A 169 -29.05 13.19 -18.29
CA MET A 169 -29.32 13.13 -16.86
C MET A 169 -28.73 14.32 -16.10
N ASN A 170 -29.39 14.73 -15.02
CA ASN A 170 -28.89 15.70 -14.05
C ASN A 170 -28.08 14.95 -12.97
N VAL A 171 -26.75 15.12 -12.97
CA VAL A 171 -25.87 14.37 -12.06
C VAL A 171 -25.59 15.16 -10.78
N VAL A 172 -25.94 14.56 -9.64
CA VAL A 172 -25.58 15.03 -8.30
C VAL A 172 -24.59 14.02 -7.71
N ALA A 173 -23.43 14.48 -7.25
CA ALA A 173 -22.35 13.62 -6.84
C ALA A 173 -21.91 13.91 -5.41
N TYR A 174 -21.69 12.84 -4.64
CA TYR A 174 -21.08 12.90 -3.31
C TYR A 174 -19.80 12.07 -3.29
N ASP A 175 -18.72 12.70 -2.83
CA ASP A 175 -17.46 12.04 -2.49
C ASP A 175 -16.71 12.97 -1.50
N PRO A 176 -16.26 12.47 -0.34
CA PRO A 176 -15.62 13.30 0.68
C PRO A 176 -14.32 13.98 0.20
N PHE A 177 -13.71 13.48 -0.87
CA PHE A 177 -12.47 13.99 -1.45
C PHE A 177 -12.69 14.80 -2.75
N LEU A 178 -13.94 14.95 -3.20
CA LEU A 178 -14.25 15.73 -4.40
C LEU A 178 -14.31 17.23 -4.09
N THR A 179 -13.42 18.00 -4.71
CA THR A 179 -13.43 19.46 -4.60
C THR A 179 -14.48 20.10 -5.50
N GLN A 180 -14.98 21.27 -5.13
CA GLN A 180 -15.92 22.05 -5.97
C GLN A 180 -15.37 22.31 -7.37
N ALA A 181 -14.09 22.69 -7.48
CA ALA A 181 -13.44 22.93 -8.77
C ALA A 181 -13.44 21.69 -9.68
N ARG A 182 -13.26 20.49 -9.11
CA ARG A 182 -13.32 19.23 -9.86
C ARG A 182 -14.76 18.88 -10.24
N ALA A 183 -15.73 19.12 -9.36
CA ALA A 183 -17.15 18.93 -9.68
C ALA A 183 -17.59 19.83 -10.85
N ASP A 184 -17.18 21.10 -10.84
CA ASP A 184 -17.46 22.06 -11.92
C ASP A 184 -16.84 21.60 -13.24
N GLN A 185 -15.59 21.11 -13.21
CA GLN A 185 -14.91 20.55 -14.38
C GLN A 185 -15.65 19.33 -14.95
N LEU A 186 -16.16 18.46 -14.08
CA LEU A 186 -16.97 17.30 -14.44
C LEU A 186 -18.42 17.66 -14.79
N LYS A 187 -18.82 18.94 -14.62
CA LYS A 187 -20.19 19.44 -14.84
C LYS A 187 -21.25 18.68 -14.03
N VAL A 188 -20.90 18.31 -12.80
CA VAL A 188 -21.80 17.65 -11.85
C VAL A 188 -22.10 18.58 -10.68
N LYS A 189 -23.26 18.45 -10.06
CA LYS A 189 -23.57 19.16 -8.82
C LYS A 189 -22.88 18.45 -7.65
N LEU A 190 -22.04 19.15 -6.89
CA LEU A 190 -21.46 18.62 -5.66
C LEU A 190 -22.50 18.62 -4.53
N ALA A 191 -22.65 17.50 -3.84
CA ALA A 191 -23.39 17.38 -2.59
C ALA A 191 -22.42 17.27 -1.41
N ALA A 192 -22.76 17.88 -0.27
CA ALA A 192 -21.95 17.86 0.94
C ALA A 192 -22.08 16.55 1.73
N THR A 193 -23.18 15.81 1.53
CA THR A 193 -23.47 14.54 2.22
C THR A 193 -24.10 13.53 1.26
N PRO A 194 -24.06 12.21 1.55
CA PRO A 194 -24.79 11.21 0.79
C PRO A 194 -26.30 11.52 0.74
N ASP A 195 -26.85 11.96 1.87
CA ASP A 195 -28.27 12.27 2.04
C ASP A 195 -28.71 13.41 1.11
N GLU A 196 -27.88 14.47 0.98
CA GLU A 196 -28.13 15.56 0.02
C GLU A 196 -28.08 15.06 -1.42
N ALA A 197 -27.17 14.15 -1.77
CA ALA A 197 -27.10 13.58 -3.11
C ALA A 197 -28.33 12.73 -3.45
N LEU A 198 -28.85 11.98 -2.47
CA LEU A 198 -29.98 11.08 -2.64
C LEU A 198 -31.34 11.78 -2.62
N THR A 199 -31.42 12.94 -1.97
CA THR A 199 -32.67 13.70 -1.85
C THR A 199 -33.21 14.08 -3.23
N GLY A 200 -34.35 13.50 -3.60
CA GLY A 200 -34.99 13.74 -4.89
C GLY A 200 -34.29 13.08 -6.09
N ALA A 201 -33.45 12.07 -5.85
CA ALA A 201 -32.82 11.27 -6.90
C ALA A 201 -33.80 10.24 -7.49
N ASP A 202 -33.80 10.10 -8.81
CA ASP A 202 -34.54 9.06 -9.54
C ASP A 202 -33.69 7.80 -9.73
N PHE A 203 -32.37 7.94 -9.69
CA PHE A 203 -31.41 6.87 -9.80
C PHE A 203 -30.28 7.08 -8.80
N VAL A 204 -29.72 6.00 -8.25
CA VAL A 204 -28.45 6.03 -7.53
C VAL A 204 -27.50 4.97 -8.09
N THR A 205 -26.22 5.32 -8.24
CA THR A 205 -25.14 4.38 -8.52
C THR A 205 -24.03 4.50 -7.48
N LEU A 206 -23.46 3.35 -7.09
CA LEU A 206 -22.42 3.25 -6.07
C LEU A 206 -21.07 2.95 -6.72
N HIS A 207 -20.05 3.75 -6.37
CA HIS A 207 -18.66 3.63 -6.81
C HIS A 207 -17.67 3.92 -5.66
N VAL A 208 -18.05 3.53 -4.45
CA VAL A 208 -17.24 3.66 -3.22
C VAL A 208 -16.62 2.31 -2.83
N PRO A 209 -15.48 2.30 -2.12
CA PRO A 209 -14.98 1.09 -1.47
C PRO A 209 -15.93 0.67 -0.33
N LEU A 210 -15.86 -0.59 0.10
CA LEU A 210 -16.50 -1.07 1.32
C LEU A 210 -15.56 -0.80 2.52
N THR A 211 -16.01 0.01 3.46
CA THR A 211 -15.37 0.33 4.73
C THR A 211 -16.44 0.35 5.83
N ASP A 212 -16.04 0.51 7.10
CA ASP A 212 -17.00 0.65 8.19
C ASP A 212 -17.93 1.87 7.98
N ASP A 213 -17.42 2.94 7.37
CA ASP A 213 -18.19 4.17 7.09
C ASP A 213 -19.15 4.03 5.89
N THR A 214 -18.86 3.13 4.94
CA THR A 214 -19.66 2.95 3.71
C THR A 214 -20.50 1.67 3.71
N LYS A 215 -20.32 0.80 4.71
CA LYS A 215 -21.16 -0.37 4.92
C LYS A 215 -22.60 0.09 5.11
N HIS A 216 -23.51 -0.49 4.32
CA HIS A 216 -24.92 -0.13 4.27
C HIS A 216 -25.15 1.39 4.09
N ILE A 217 -24.28 2.04 3.30
CA ILE A 217 -24.46 3.45 2.95
C ILE A 217 -25.83 3.69 2.30
N ILE A 218 -26.40 2.71 1.59
CA ILE A 218 -27.81 2.69 1.20
C ILE A 218 -28.58 1.84 2.20
N ASN A 219 -29.26 2.50 3.13
CA ASN A 219 -30.10 1.89 4.17
C ASN A 219 -31.57 2.37 4.03
N ALA A 220 -32.46 1.90 4.91
CA ALA A 220 -33.88 2.25 4.88
C ALA A 220 -34.15 3.77 4.91
N GLU A 221 -33.41 4.53 5.72
CA GLU A 221 -33.58 5.98 5.86
C GLU A 221 -33.22 6.71 4.56
N ARG A 222 -32.10 6.33 3.94
CA ARG A 222 -31.61 6.93 2.69
C ARG A 222 -32.40 6.50 1.47
N LEU A 223 -32.91 5.28 1.44
CA LEU A 223 -33.85 4.84 0.40
C LEU A 223 -35.11 5.73 0.42
N ALA A 224 -35.59 6.15 1.59
CA ALA A 224 -36.75 7.02 1.73
C ALA A 224 -36.53 8.48 1.28
N LEU A 225 -35.27 8.92 1.12
CA LEU A 225 -34.93 10.25 0.59
C LEU A 225 -35.09 10.35 -0.93
N MET A 226 -35.05 9.20 -1.62
CA MET A 226 -35.16 9.12 -3.07
C MET A 226 -36.58 9.41 -3.55
N ASN A 227 -36.74 9.70 -4.84
CA ASN A 227 -38.07 9.83 -5.42
C ASN A 227 -38.79 8.49 -5.46
N GLN A 228 -40.11 8.53 -5.33
CA GLN A 228 -40.94 7.34 -5.56
C GLN A 228 -40.73 6.81 -6.98
N GLY A 229 -40.43 5.53 -7.10
CA GLY A 229 -40.11 4.85 -8.35
C GLY A 229 -38.63 4.91 -8.74
N ALA A 230 -37.73 5.28 -7.83
CA ALA A 230 -36.30 5.33 -8.11
C ALA A 230 -35.67 3.94 -8.34
N ILE A 231 -34.48 3.90 -8.94
CA ILE A 231 -33.70 2.67 -9.17
C ILE A 231 -32.34 2.74 -8.50
N VAL A 232 -31.94 1.64 -7.84
CA VAL A 232 -30.65 1.50 -7.15
C VAL A 232 -29.69 0.63 -7.95
N VAL A 233 -28.46 1.06 -8.16
CA VAL A 233 -27.45 0.33 -8.95
C VAL A 233 -26.16 0.14 -8.16
N ASN A 234 -25.64 -1.08 -8.13
CA ASN A 234 -24.36 -1.40 -7.47
C ASN A 234 -23.52 -2.39 -8.28
N CYS A 235 -22.39 -1.88 -8.77
CA CYS A 235 -21.30 -2.69 -9.33
C CYS A 235 -19.96 -2.40 -8.62
N ALA A 236 -20.03 -1.91 -7.37
CA ALA A 236 -18.85 -1.56 -6.60
C ALA A 236 -18.45 -2.70 -5.66
N ARG A 237 -19.18 -2.87 -4.54
CA ARG A 237 -18.96 -3.93 -3.56
C ARG A 237 -20.27 -4.40 -2.94
N GLY A 238 -20.33 -5.68 -2.59
CA GLY A 238 -21.35 -6.21 -1.69
C GLY A 238 -21.37 -5.49 -0.34
N GLY A 239 -22.51 -5.43 0.33
CA GLY A 239 -22.64 -4.79 1.64
C GLY A 239 -22.68 -3.26 1.65
N LEU A 240 -22.65 -2.59 0.49
CA LEU A 240 -22.94 -1.15 0.40
C LEU A 240 -24.44 -0.85 0.48
N ILE A 241 -25.28 -1.83 0.17
CA ILE A 241 -26.73 -1.75 0.26
C ILE A 241 -27.17 -2.71 1.36
N ASP A 242 -28.02 -2.25 2.27
CA ASP A 242 -28.80 -3.12 3.14
C ASP A 242 -29.88 -3.81 2.28
N GLU A 243 -29.61 -5.04 1.86
CA GLU A 243 -30.47 -5.77 0.93
C GLU A 243 -31.90 -6.02 1.49
N PRO A 244 -32.08 -6.37 2.79
CA PRO A 244 -33.41 -6.39 3.42
C PRO A 244 -34.16 -5.05 3.33
N ALA A 245 -33.48 -3.93 3.59
CA ALA A 245 -34.09 -2.61 3.47
C ALA A 245 -34.47 -2.29 2.02
N LEU A 246 -33.62 -2.64 1.05
CA LEU A 246 -33.91 -2.49 -0.38
C LEU A 246 -35.14 -3.32 -0.78
N ARG A 247 -35.22 -4.58 -0.35
CA ARG A 247 -36.39 -5.46 -0.59
C ARG A 247 -37.67 -4.83 -0.06
N ALA A 248 -37.67 -4.35 1.19
CA ALA A 248 -38.83 -3.70 1.78
C ALA A 248 -39.25 -2.42 1.03
N ALA A 249 -38.28 -1.62 0.58
CA ALA A 249 -38.54 -0.41 -0.19
C ALA A 249 -39.12 -0.71 -1.59
N ILE A 250 -38.72 -1.82 -2.21
CA ILE A 250 -39.30 -2.30 -3.48
C ILE A 250 -40.71 -2.85 -3.28
N ASP A 251 -40.93 -3.66 -2.25
CA ASP A 251 -42.24 -4.25 -1.95
C ASP A 251 -43.29 -3.18 -1.61
N SER A 252 -42.88 -2.09 -0.94
CA SER A 252 -43.74 -0.93 -0.68
C SER A 252 -44.04 -0.07 -1.93
N GLY A 253 -43.31 -0.28 -3.02
CA GLY A 253 -43.40 0.51 -4.25
C GLY A 253 -42.76 1.89 -4.16
N HIS A 254 -41.97 2.17 -3.10
CA HIS A 254 -41.18 3.40 -3.01
C HIS A 254 -39.99 3.35 -3.98
N ILE A 255 -39.30 2.21 -4.07
CA ILE A 255 -38.24 1.95 -5.05
C ILE A 255 -38.81 1.07 -6.16
N ALA A 256 -38.50 1.38 -7.42
CA ALA A 256 -39.02 0.61 -8.56
C ALA A 256 -38.29 -0.73 -8.74
N GLY A 257 -36.97 -0.76 -8.47
CA GLY A 257 -36.14 -1.95 -8.62
C GLY A 257 -34.64 -1.64 -8.52
N CYS A 258 -33.80 -2.59 -8.94
CA CYS A 258 -32.35 -2.49 -8.78
C CYS A 258 -31.54 -3.19 -9.88
N GLY A 259 -30.31 -2.72 -10.11
CA GLY A 259 -29.31 -3.37 -10.95
C GLY A 259 -28.07 -3.76 -10.14
N LEU A 260 -27.80 -5.04 -9.94
CA LEU A 260 -26.71 -5.51 -9.07
C LEU A 260 -25.74 -6.42 -9.82
N ASP A 261 -24.45 -6.15 -9.67
CA ASP A 261 -23.36 -7.02 -10.12
C ASP A 261 -22.68 -7.74 -8.94
N VAL A 262 -22.86 -7.23 -7.73
CA VAL A 262 -22.19 -7.67 -6.50
C VAL A 262 -23.21 -7.85 -5.38
N TYR A 263 -22.94 -8.77 -4.45
CA TYR A 263 -23.87 -9.23 -3.41
C TYR A 263 -23.19 -9.25 -2.05
N GLU A 264 -23.94 -9.14 -0.94
CA GLU A 264 -23.35 -9.24 0.41
C GLU A 264 -22.56 -10.54 0.61
N ASP A 265 -23.18 -11.67 0.25
CA ASP A 265 -22.55 -12.98 0.22
C ASP A 265 -22.28 -13.38 -1.23
N GLU A 266 -21.02 -13.68 -1.56
CA GLU A 266 -20.63 -14.16 -2.89
C GLU A 266 -19.97 -15.55 -2.81
N PRO A 267 -20.57 -16.60 -3.43
CA PRO A 267 -21.77 -16.56 -4.27
C PRO A 267 -23.08 -16.40 -3.48
N PRO A 268 -24.08 -15.67 -4.02
CA PRO A 268 -25.37 -15.51 -3.36
C PRO A 268 -26.14 -16.83 -3.30
N ALA A 269 -26.96 -17.00 -2.26
CA ALA A 269 -27.85 -18.15 -2.13
C ALA A 269 -28.86 -18.21 -3.30
N ALA A 270 -29.30 -19.42 -3.67
CA ALA A 270 -30.23 -19.61 -4.79
C ALA A 270 -31.60 -18.94 -4.57
N ASP A 271 -31.99 -18.77 -3.31
CA ASP A 271 -33.23 -18.15 -2.83
C ASP A 271 -33.01 -16.72 -2.33
N HIS A 272 -31.99 -16.02 -2.84
CA HIS A 272 -31.69 -14.64 -2.49
C HIS A 272 -32.94 -13.75 -2.54
N ILE A 273 -33.10 -12.89 -1.52
CA ILE A 273 -34.29 -12.06 -1.28
C ILE A 273 -34.62 -11.02 -2.37
N LEU A 274 -33.84 -10.92 -3.44
CA LEU A 274 -34.06 -9.99 -4.55
C LEU A 274 -34.32 -10.73 -5.88
N PHE A 275 -34.14 -12.05 -5.94
CA PHE A 275 -34.20 -12.81 -7.20
C PHE A 275 -35.63 -13.11 -7.67
N ASP A 276 -36.63 -13.02 -6.79
CA ASP A 276 -38.05 -13.20 -7.11
C ASP A 276 -38.76 -11.91 -7.58
N LEU A 277 -38.03 -10.79 -7.65
CA LEU A 277 -38.60 -9.51 -8.05
C LEU A 277 -39.09 -9.53 -9.51
N PRO A 278 -40.33 -9.10 -9.79
CA PRO A 278 -40.97 -9.34 -11.08
C PRO A 278 -40.56 -8.38 -12.21
N LYS A 279 -40.01 -7.22 -11.87
CA LYS A 279 -39.70 -6.14 -12.82
C LYS A 279 -38.61 -5.22 -12.27
N HIS A 280 -38.05 -4.40 -13.17
CA HIS A 280 -37.00 -3.42 -12.93
C HIS A 280 -35.75 -3.99 -12.26
N VAL A 281 -35.40 -5.23 -12.63
CA VAL A 281 -34.22 -5.92 -12.13
C VAL A 281 -33.23 -6.24 -13.25
N ALA A 282 -31.96 -6.18 -12.91
CA ALA A 282 -30.85 -6.67 -13.73
C ALA A 282 -29.76 -7.20 -12.80
N PHE A 283 -29.42 -8.49 -12.93
CA PHE A 283 -28.45 -9.16 -12.08
C PHE A 283 -27.35 -9.76 -12.92
N THR A 284 -26.10 -9.58 -12.50
CA THR A 284 -24.94 -10.22 -13.09
C THR A 284 -24.05 -10.83 -11.99
N PRO A 285 -23.30 -11.91 -12.30
CA PRO A 285 -22.45 -12.58 -11.33
C PRO A 285 -21.04 -11.97 -11.29
N HIS A 286 -20.91 -10.73 -10.80
CA HIS A 286 -19.64 -10.03 -10.62
C HIS A 286 -18.81 -9.92 -11.93
N LEU A 287 -19.43 -9.38 -12.97
CA LEU A 287 -18.89 -9.25 -14.32
C LEU A 287 -18.24 -7.89 -14.62
N GLY A 288 -18.16 -6.95 -13.68
CA GLY A 288 -17.66 -5.58 -13.94
C GLY A 288 -16.29 -5.51 -14.61
N ALA A 289 -15.41 -6.48 -14.34
CA ALA A 289 -14.10 -6.60 -14.98
C ALA A 289 -14.00 -7.73 -16.02
N SER A 290 -15.11 -8.43 -16.32
CA SER A 290 -15.14 -9.63 -17.16
C SER A 290 -15.31 -9.30 -18.65
N THR A 291 -14.38 -8.50 -19.18
CA THR A 291 -14.26 -8.16 -20.61
C THR A 291 -12.86 -8.53 -21.12
N ASN A 292 -12.71 -8.85 -22.40
CA ASN A 292 -11.41 -9.18 -22.96
C ASN A 292 -10.39 -8.06 -22.75
N GLU A 293 -10.82 -6.81 -22.91
CA GLU A 293 -10.01 -5.61 -22.75
C GLU A 293 -9.57 -5.42 -21.29
N ALA A 294 -10.49 -5.57 -20.32
CA ALA A 294 -10.13 -5.45 -18.92
C ALA A 294 -9.21 -6.60 -18.49
N GLN A 295 -9.49 -7.83 -18.91
CA GLN A 295 -8.65 -9.00 -18.64
C GLN A 295 -7.23 -8.85 -19.16
N GLU A 296 -7.11 -8.34 -20.39
CA GLU A 296 -5.82 -8.05 -20.99
C GLU A 296 -5.08 -6.95 -20.22
N ASN A 297 -5.75 -5.82 -19.97
CA ASN A 297 -5.14 -4.68 -19.28
C ASN A 297 -4.70 -5.03 -17.86
N VAL A 298 -5.54 -5.68 -17.05
CA VAL A 298 -5.16 -6.06 -15.68
C VAL A 298 -4.10 -7.16 -15.67
N GLY A 299 -4.16 -8.11 -16.62
CA GLY A 299 -3.18 -9.19 -16.75
C GLY A 299 -1.79 -8.67 -17.11
N ILE A 300 -1.70 -7.76 -18.09
CA ILE A 300 -0.44 -7.12 -18.49
C ILE A 300 0.08 -6.25 -17.34
N GLN A 301 -0.77 -5.41 -16.75
CA GLN A 301 -0.35 -4.50 -15.69
C GLN A 301 0.17 -5.25 -14.46
N VAL A 302 -0.50 -6.32 -14.01
CA VAL A 302 -0.01 -7.09 -12.84
C VAL A 302 1.31 -7.79 -13.15
N ALA A 303 1.45 -8.32 -14.36
CA ALA A 303 2.65 -9.00 -14.83
C ALA A 303 3.86 -8.07 -14.88
N GLU A 304 3.70 -6.87 -15.46
CA GLU A 304 4.76 -5.86 -15.50
C GLU A 304 5.14 -5.40 -14.09
N GLN A 305 4.17 -5.23 -13.19
CA GLN A 305 4.46 -4.85 -11.80
C GLN A 305 5.27 -5.92 -11.06
N LEU A 306 4.93 -7.20 -11.22
CA LEU A 306 5.70 -8.28 -10.61
C LEU A 306 7.09 -8.40 -11.19
N ARG A 307 7.21 -8.33 -12.53
CA ARG A 307 8.50 -8.36 -13.22
C ARG A 307 9.40 -7.24 -12.71
N ASP A 308 8.90 -6.01 -12.71
CA ASP A 308 9.70 -4.84 -12.36
C ASP A 308 10.09 -4.89 -10.88
N PHE A 309 9.18 -5.28 -9.98
CA PHE A 309 9.54 -5.48 -8.57
C PHE A 309 10.63 -6.54 -8.37
N LEU A 310 10.49 -7.71 -8.99
CA LEU A 310 11.42 -8.83 -8.77
C LEU A 310 12.79 -8.62 -9.45
N THR A 311 12.88 -7.72 -10.43
CA THR A 311 14.12 -7.48 -11.20
C THR A 311 14.80 -6.15 -10.89
N THR A 312 14.03 -5.07 -10.73
CA THR A 312 14.55 -3.71 -10.47
C THR A 312 14.22 -3.21 -9.06
N GLY A 313 13.26 -3.81 -8.37
CA GLY A 313 12.76 -3.34 -7.07
C GLY A 313 11.74 -2.21 -7.17
N GLU A 314 11.24 -1.88 -8.38
CA GLU A 314 10.20 -0.87 -8.57
C GLU A 314 8.86 -1.35 -7.98
N ILE A 315 8.14 -0.46 -7.28
CA ILE A 315 6.91 -0.81 -6.57
C ILE A 315 5.79 0.09 -7.05
N ARG A 316 4.79 -0.48 -7.72
CA ARG A 316 3.64 0.27 -8.25
C ARG A 316 2.36 -0.25 -7.64
N ASN A 317 1.44 0.69 -7.35
CA ASN A 317 0.10 0.38 -6.82
C ASN A 317 0.13 -0.58 -5.62
N ALA A 318 1.14 -0.43 -4.75
CA ALA A 318 1.20 -1.19 -3.51
C ALA A 318 0.12 -0.71 -2.54
N ILE A 319 -0.50 -1.66 -1.86
CA ILE A 319 -1.64 -1.43 -0.95
C ILE A 319 -1.17 -1.38 0.50
N ASN A 320 -0.11 -2.12 0.85
CA ASN A 320 0.43 -2.17 2.21
C ASN A 320 1.74 -1.39 2.39
N MET A 321 2.23 -0.69 1.35
CA MET A 321 3.37 0.21 1.46
C MET A 321 3.35 1.34 0.42
N PRO A 322 4.11 2.44 0.63
CA PRO A 322 4.26 3.49 -0.35
C PRO A 322 4.74 2.95 -1.70
N SER A 323 4.16 3.46 -2.80
CA SER A 323 4.62 3.14 -4.15
C SER A 323 5.86 3.96 -4.50
N LEU A 324 6.75 3.40 -5.30
CA LEU A 324 8.00 3.96 -5.78
C LEU A 324 8.15 3.67 -7.25
N ASP A 325 7.96 4.68 -8.09
CA ASP A 325 8.37 4.58 -9.49
C ASP A 325 9.90 4.75 -9.62
N ALA A 326 10.42 4.42 -10.79
CA ALA A 326 11.85 4.46 -11.05
C ALA A 326 12.47 5.87 -10.91
N ALA A 327 11.70 6.93 -11.20
CA ALA A 327 12.18 8.31 -11.09
C ALA A 327 12.28 8.75 -9.62
N ALA A 328 11.25 8.45 -8.83
CA ALA A 328 11.25 8.65 -7.40
C ALA A 328 12.35 7.84 -6.71
N LEU A 329 12.57 6.58 -7.12
CA LEU A 329 13.65 5.75 -6.58
C LEU A 329 15.03 6.34 -6.87
N ALA A 330 15.25 6.88 -8.08
CA ALA A 330 16.50 7.55 -8.42
C ALA A 330 16.70 8.85 -7.61
N GLU A 331 15.62 9.57 -7.33
CA GLU A 331 15.66 10.81 -6.56
C GLU A 331 15.86 10.58 -5.05
N VAL A 332 15.27 9.51 -4.49
CA VAL A 332 15.33 9.22 -3.06
C VAL A 332 16.38 8.18 -2.66
N GLY A 333 16.95 7.44 -3.62
CA GLY A 333 17.81 6.28 -3.37
C GLY A 333 19.03 6.56 -2.48
N GLY A 334 19.65 7.72 -2.63
CA GLY A 334 20.74 8.18 -1.74
C GLY A 334 20.29 8.36 -0.29
N TYR A 335 19.07 8.85 -0.07
CA TYR A 335 18.51 8.99 1.28
C TYR A 335 18.06 7.65 1.86
N LEU A 336 17.68 6.67 1.03
CA LEU A 336 17.34 5.33 1.51
C LEU A 336 18.56 4.60 2.06
N SER A 337 19.69 4.63 1.34
CA SER A 337 20.95 4.04 1.83
C SER A 337 21.46 4.74 3.10
N LEU A 338 21.34 6.06 3.13
CA LEU A 338 21.63 6.87 4.32
C LEU A 338 20.71 6.48 5.48
N GLY A 339 19.39 6.47 5.28
CA GLY A 339 18.40 6.16 6.30
C GLY A 339 18.63 4.76 6.91
N LYS A 340 18.85 3.74 6.07
CA LYS A 340 19.15 2.39 6.52
C LYS A 340 20.38 2.37 7.44
N SER A 341 21.44 3.07 7.05
CA SER A 341 22.68 3.14 7.80
C SER A 341 22.53 3.89 9.12
N LEU A 342 21.79 5.01 9.15
CA LEU A 342 21.47 5.73 10.38
C LEU A 342 20.72 4.84 11.38
N GLY A 343 19.73 4.07 10.90
CA GLY A 343 19.03 3.08 11.72
C GLY A 343 19.97 2.04 12.34
N LYS A 344 20.87 1.45 11.53
CA LYS A 344 21.86 0.48 11.99
C LYS A 344 22.85 1.08 13.00
N PHE A 345 23.32 2.31 12.79
CA PHE A 345 24.16 3.02 13.76
C PHE A 345 23.43 3.18 15.10
N LEU A 346 22.16 3.61 15.08
CA LEU A 346 21.36 3.73 16.31
C LEU A 346 21.15 2.39 17.02
N ALA A 347 21.00 1.29 16.28
CA ALA A 347 20.86 -0.03 16.90
C ALA A 347 22.12 -0.45 17.67
N LYS A 348 23.30 -0.01 17.25
CA LYS A 348 24.58 -0.34 17.90
C LYS A 348 25.03 0.67 18.97
N LEU A 349 24.73 1.95 18.77
CA LEU A 349 25.15 3.03 19.67
C LEU A 349 24.08 3.43 20.69
N GLY A 350 22.82 3.18 20.35
CA GLY A 350 21.68 3.57 21.16
C GLY A 350 21.40 2.61 22.31
N PRO A 351 20.38 2.93 23.11
CA PRO A 351 20.00 2.12 24.26
C PRO A 351 19.25 0.87 23.79
N VAL A 352 19.34 -0.18 24.59
CA VAL A 352 18.47 -1.36 24.44
C VAL A 352 17.04 -0.97 24.83
N ASN A 353 16.04 -1.41 24.05
CA ASN A 353 14.62 -1.16 24.28
C ASN A 353 14.23 0.33 24.43
N PRO A 354 14.47 1.18 23.41
CA PRO A 354 14.05 2.58 23.40
C PRO A 354 12.52 2.70 23.41
N ASP A 355 12.03 3.83 23.91
CA ASP A 355 10.60 4.15 23.98
C ASP A 355 10.12 4.73 22.62
N ALA A 356 10.98 5.46 21.93
CA ALA A 356 10.66 6.08 20.64
C ALA A 356 11.87 6.16 19.70
N LEU A 357 11.59 6.12 18.39
CA LEU A 357 12.49 6.47 17.29
C LEU A 357 11.92 7.69 16.57
N ARG A 358 12.64 8.81 16.61
CA ARG A 358 12.31 10.02 15.86
C ARG A 358 13.19 10.15 14.63
N VAL A 359 12.58 10.47 13.49
CA VAL A 359 13.29 10.89 12.28
C VAL A 359 12.92 12.34 11.96
N SER A 360 13.93 13.19 11.86
CA SER A 360 13.77 14.62 11.57
C SER A 360 14.42 14.99 10.24
N TYR A 361 13.69 15.76 9.44
CA TYR A 361 14.10 16.21 8.11
C TYR A 361 14.35 17.72 8.09
N HIS A 362 15.52 18.12 7.59
CA HIS A 362 15.93 19.52 7.51
C HIS A 362 16.32 19.89 6.08
N GLY A 363 15.92 21.08 5.63
CA GLY A 363 16.23 21.57 4.29
C GLY A 363 15.40 20.89 3.19
N PRO A 364 15.89 20.85 1.93
CA PRO A 364 15.13 20.35 0.78
C PRO A 364 14.55 18.94 0.91
N VAL A 365 15.19 18.05 1.68
CA VAL A 365 14.65 16.70 1.94
C VAL A 365 13.31 16.71 2.69
N ALA A 366 13.01 17.78 3.44
CA ALA A 366 11.74 17.93 4.16
C ALA A 366 10.55 18.24 3.24
N GLU A 367 10.80 18.65 1.99
CA GLU A 367 9.77 18.91 0.97
C GLU A 367 9.45 17.67 0.12
N LYS A 368 10.23 16.59 0.27
CA LYS A 368 10.02 15.31 -0.43
C LYS A 368 9.03 14.42 0.33
N ASP A 369 8.52 13.39 -0.35
CA ASP A 369 7.81 12.31 0.33
C ASP A 369 8.81 11.43 1.12
N TYR A 370 8.99 11.78 2.39
CA TYR A 370 9.98 11.15 3.27
C TYR A 370 9.47 9.92 4.02
N ALA A 371 8.20 9.53 3.86
CA ALA A 371 7.61 8.40 4.60
C ALA A 371 8.39 7.09 4.39
N LEU A 372 8.89 6.86 3.18
CA LEU A 372 9.73 5.71 2.88
C LEU A 372 11.11 5.81 3.54
N ILE A 373 11.68 7.02 3.60
CA ILE A 373 12.97 7.25 4.26
C ILE A 373 12.81 6.90 5.75
N THR A 374 11.73 7.35 6.39
CA THR A 374 11.41 7.01 7.80
C THR A 374 11.34 5.50 7.98
N ARG A 375 10.56 4.82 7.12
CA ARG A 375 10.43 3.35 7.17
C ARG A 375 11.78 2.65 6.97
N THR A 376 12.65 3.20 6.14
CA THR A 376 13.98 2.64 5.88
C THR A 376 14.91 2.81 7.08
N VAL A 377 14.83 3.94 7.79
CA VAL A 377 15.52 4.15 9.08
C VAL A 377 15.03 3.14 10.12
N LEU A 378 13.72 3.01 10.28
CA LEU A 378 13.13 2.04 11.20
C LEU A 378 13.54 0.61 10.87
N ASN A 379 13.47 0.22 9.60
CA ASN A 379 13.88 -1.09 9.13
C ASN A 379 15.37 -1.36 9.42
N GLY A 380 16.26 -0.40 9.12
CA GLY A 380 17.68 -0.53 9.42
C GLY A 380 17.97 -0.68 10.91
N TYR A 381 17.21 0.01 11.76
CA TYR A 381 17.28 -0.14 13.22
C TYR A 381 16.82 -1.53 13.68
N LEU A 382 15.63 -1.96 13.28
CA LEU A 382 15.07 -3.24 13.70
C LEU A 382 15.86 -4.43 13.18
N GLU A 383 16.32 -4.42 11.91
CA GLU A 383 17.15 -5.46 11.31
C GLU A 383 18.47 -5.66 12.08
N ALA A 384 19.09 -4.58 12.54
CA ALA A 384 20.33 -4.65 13.33
C ALA A 384 20.10 -5.00 14.81
N ALA A 385 18.94 -4.63 15.37
CA ALA A 385 18.56 -4.97 16.74
C ALA A 385 18.01 -6.41 16.87
N ARG A 386 17.43 -6.94 15.80
CA ARG A 386 16.85 -8.29 15.68
C ARG A 386 17.35 -8.99 14.42
N PRO A 387 18.53 -9.62 14.47
CA PRO A 387 19.09 -10.32 13.32
C PRO A 387 18.45 -11.71 13.09
N ASP A 388 17.16 -11.88 13.40
CA ASP A 388 16.41 -13.13 13.20
C ASP A 388 15.95 -13.30 11.73
N GLY A 389 16.16 -12.28 10.89
CA GLY A 389 15.80 -12.29 9.47
C GLY A 389 14.31 -12.09 9.20
N GLN A 390 13.51 -11.82 10.23
CA GLN A 390 12.06 -11.69 10.10
C GLN A 390 11.60 -10.27 9.80
N VAL A 391 12.46 -9.26 10.01
CA VAL A 391 12.10 -7.85 9.78
C VAL A 391 12.52 -7.37 8.38
N ASN A 392 11.60 -6.70 7.69
CA ASN A 392 11.85 -6.00 6.44
C ASN A 392 11.05 -4.68 6.37
N ILE A 393 11.20 -3.94 5.26
CA ILE A 393 10.60 -2.60 5.10
C ILE A 393 9.06 -2.59 5.13
N VAL A 394 8.42 -3.73 4.86
CA VAL A 394 6.97 -3.88 4.85
C VAL A 394 6.45 -4.08 6.28
N ASN A 395 7.05 -5.00 7.03
CA ASN A 395 6.57 -5.37 8.36
C ASN A 395 7.19 -4.55 9.51
N ALA A 396 8.25 -3.78 9.25
CA ALA A 396 8.92 -2.96 10.25
C ALA A 396 7.98 -2.07 11.09
N PRO A 397 6.97 -1.36 10.53
CA PRO A 397 6.02 -0.58 11.34
C PRO A 397 5.16 -1.44 12.28
N ALA A 398 4.73 -2.62 11.83
CA ALA A 398 3.93 -3.54 12.64
C ALA A 398 4.77 -4.08 13.81
N VAL A 399 5.98 -4.55 13.52
CA VAL A 399 6.95 -5.02 14.52
C VAL A 399 7.27 -3.93 15.55
N ALA A 400 7.49 -2.68 15.10
CA ALA A 400 7.73 -1.56 16.01
C ALA A 400 6.56 -1.32 16.97
N LYS A 401 5.32 -1.37 16.46
CA LYS A 401 4.10 -1.21 17.25
C LYS A 401 3.94 -2.33 18.28
N GLU A 402 4.19 -3.58 17.93
CA GLU A 402 4.17 -4.72 18.85
C GLU A 402 5.19 -4.59 19.98
N MET A 403 6.35 -4.00 19.68
CA MET A 403 7.39 -3.70 20.66
C MET A 403 7.07 -2.50 21.57
N GLY A 404 6.01 -1.75 21.26
CA GLY A 404 5.73 -0.46 21.91
C GLY A 404 6.72 0.64 21.53
N LEU A 405 7.45 0.51 20.42
CA LEU A 405 8.35 1.53 19.90
C LEU A 405 7.55 2.58 19.12
N GLU A 406 7.47 3.80 19.66
CA GLU A 406 6.79 4.91 18.99
C GLU A 406 7.67 5.46 17.84
N LEU A 407 7.13 5.48 16.61
CA LEU A 407 7.79 6.11 15.46
C LEU A 407 7.29 7.56 15.31
N ILE A 408 8.20 8.52 15.32
CA ILE A 408 7.87 9.95 15.25
C ILE A 408 8.55 10.57 14.02
N GLU A 409 7.75 11.20 13.16
CA GLU A 409 8.24 11.98 12.03
C GLU A 409 8.19 13.48 12.37
N SER A 410 9.20 14.23 11.95
CA SER A 410 9.19 15.69 12.09
C SER A 410 9.96 16.40 11.00
N THR A 411 9.50 17.59 10.63
CA THR A 411 10.23 18.51 9.76
C THR A 411 10.70 19.70 10.59
N ILE A 412 11.94 20.11 10.40
CA ILE A 412 12.56 21.19 11.16
C ILE A 412 13.02 22.28 10.19
N ASN A 413 12.37 23.45 10.30
CA ASN A 413 12.70 24.63 9.52
C ASN A 413 13.63 25.57 10.31
N ALA A 414 14.82 25.07 10.64
CA ALA A 414 15.87 25.83 11.32
C ALA A 414 17.15 25.78 10.48
N GLN A 415 17.92 26.87 10.48
CA GLN A 415 19.23 26.88 9.84
C GLN A 415 20.16 25.85 10.53
N THR A 416 20.76 24.98 9.74
CA THR A 416 21.77 24.01 10.15
C THR A 416 23.08 24.25 9.40
N GLU A 417 24.18 23.65 9.85
CA GLU A 417 25.47 23.79 9.16
C GLU A 417 25.51 23.08 7.79
N PHE A 418 24.55 22.20 7.54
CA PHE A 418 24.36 21.50 6.26
C PHE A 418 23.13 22.06 5.51
N SER A 419 23.17 22.02 4.18
CA SER A 419 22.05 22.42 3.32
C SER A 419 20.83 21.51 3.47
N GLU A 420 21.09 20.24 3.80
CA GLU A 420 20.08 19.24 4.15
C GLU A 420 20.62 18.28 5.20
N LEU A 421 19.74 17.75 6.04
CA LEU A 421 20.11 16.83 7.10
C LEU A 421 18.96 15.87 7.41
N ILE A 422 19.29 14.59 7.56
CA ILE A 422 18.42 13.58 8.16
C ILE A 422 18.97 13.25 9.54
N VAL A 423 18.13 13.41 10.55
CA VAL A 423 18.45 13.11 11.94
C VAL A 423 17.63 11.92 12.39
N ALA A 424 18.26 10.90 12.93
CA ALA A 424 17.58 9.80 13.60
C ALA A 424 17.94 9.84 15.10
N GLU A 425 16.94 9.77 15.98
CA GLU A 425 17.09 9.91 17.42
C GLU A 425 16.29 8.83 18.16
N LEU A 426 16.95 8.06 19.02
CA LEU A 426 16.31 7.17 19.99
C LEU A 426 16.11 7.88 21.32
N LYS A 427 14.97 7.63 21.96
CA LYS A 427 14.67 8.13 23.30
C LYS A 427 14.50 6.98 24.28
N LYS A 428 15.14 7.07 25.46
CA LYS A 428 14.91 6.16 26.58
C LYS A 428 15.04 6.90 27.91
N ASP A 429 14.02 6.83 28.78
CA ASP A 429 14.06 7.42 30.14
C ASP A 429 14.51 8.89 30.16
N GLY A 430 14.08 9.67 29.16
CA GLY A 430 14.45 11.08 28.98
C GLY A 430 15.84 11.33 28.37
N LYS A 431 16.69 10.31 28.23
CA LYS A 431 17.94 10.38 27.47
C LYS A 431 17.69 10.22 25.98
N ARG A 432 18.57 10.82 25.18
CA ARG A 432 18.51 10.80 23.72
C ARG A 432 19.83 10.34 23.15
N PHE A 433 19.75 9.55 22.09
CA PHE A 433 20.89 9.05 21.33
C PHE A 433 20.63 9.38 19.87
N ARG A 434 21.53 10.15 19.27
CA ARG A 434 21.26 10.79 17.99
C ARG A 434 22.39 10.53 17.02
N VAL A 435 22.03 10.27 15.77
CA VAL A 435 22.95 10.32 14.62
C VAL A 435 22.35 11.19 13.53
N ALA A 436 23.20 11.87 12.77
CA ALA A 436 22.75 12.65 11.63
C ALA A 436 23.64 12.42 10.41
N GLY A 437 23.03 12.46 9.24
CA GLY A 437 23.73 12.33 7.98
C GLY A 437 23.14 13.20 6.87
N THR A 438 23.92 13.38 5.83
CA THR A 438 23.60 14.24 4.68
C THR A 438 24.13 13.61 3.38
N ILE A 439 23.74 14.16 2.24
CA ILE A 439 24.29 13.79 0.94
C ILE A 439 25.27 14.88 0.49
N ILE A 440 26.54 14.52 0.30
CA ILE A 440 27.56 15.42 -0.25
C ILE A 440 27.78 15.03 -1.72
N GLY A 441 27.28 15.85 -2.64
CA GLY A 441 27.25 15.52 -4.06
C GLY A 441 26.30 14.35 -4.33
N GLN A 442 26.83 13.15 -4.51
CA GLN A 442 26.05 11.90 -4.59
C GLN A 442 26.40 10.90 -3.47
N SER A 443 27.30 11.29 -2.55
CA SER A 443 27.84 10.40 -1.53
C SER A 443 27.14 10.65 -0.19
N PRO A 444 26.44 9.65 0.37
CA PRO A 444 25.90 9.75 1.72
C PRO A 444 27.01 9.75 2.77
N ARG A 445 26.91 10.64 3.77
CA ARG A 445 27.91 10.84 4.83
C ARG A 445 27.26 10.90 6.20
N LEU A 446 27.91 10.28 7.19
CA LEU A 446 27.58 10.46 8.60
C LEU A 446 28.30 11.71 9.08
N VAL A 447 27.56 12.68 9.61
CA VAL A 447 28.10 14.01 9.96
C VAL A 447 27.92 14.39 11.43
N GLU A 448 27.13 13.65 12.19
CA GLU A 448 26.91 13.91 13.61
C GLU A 448 26.66 12.62 14.39
N ILE A 449 27.25 12.51 15.58
CA ILE A 449 26.90 11.52 16.61
C ILE A 449 26.77 12.25 17.95
N ASP A 450 25.60 12.20 18.59
CA ASP A 450 25.29 12.87 19.87
C ASP A 450 25.76 14.34 19.91
N HIS A 451 25.40 15.13 18.88
CA HIS A 451 25.79 16.54 18.72
C HIS A 451 27.28 16.82 18.51
N LEU A 452 28.09 15.78 18.32
CA LEU A 452 29.49 15.91 17.95
C LEU A 452 29.64 15.74 16.44
N TYR A 453 30.20 16.78 15.81
CA TYR A 453 30.44 16.80 14.37
C TYR A 453 31.54 15.80 13.99
N VAL A 454 31.19 14.87 13.11
CA VAL A 454 32.09 13.90 12.49
C VAL A 454 31.99 14.04 10.97
N ASP A 455 32.89 13.38 10.24
CA ASP A 455 32.75 13.25 8.79
C ASP A 455 33.32 11.91 8.35
N THR A 456 32.43 10.97 8.02
CA THR A 456 32.82 9.64 7.56
C THR A 456 31.80 9.02 6.62
N ASN A 457 32.22 7.93 5.97
CA ASN A 457 31.34 7.09 5.15
C ASN A 457 30.21 6.50 6.01
N ILE A 458 29.07 6.21 5.39
CA ILE A 458 27.92 5.62 6.08
C ILE A 458 27.95 4.09 6.12
N GLN A 459 28.81 3.45 5.33
CA GLN A 459 28.94 2.00 5.20
C GLN A 459 30.39 1.62 5.42
N GLY A 460 30.62 0.47 6.05
CA GLY A 460 31.95 0.01 6.40
C GLY A 460 32.01 -0.58 7.80
N LYS A 461 33.24 -0.81 8.26
CA LYS A 461 33.55 -1.34 9.58
C LYS A 461 34.15 -0.21 10.40
N PHE A 462 33.48 0.15 11.48
CA PHE A 462 33.82 1.30 12.28
C PHE A 462 34.18 0.88 13.70
N LEU A 463 35.23 1.49 14.24
CA LEU A 463 35.50 1.53 15.67
C LEU A 463 35.13 2.92 16.19
N ILE A 464 34.18 2.98 17.10
CA ILE A 464 33.74 4.22 17.74
C ILE A 464 34.25 4.24 19.18
N VAL A 465 35.07 5.22 19.50
CA VAL A 465 35.70 5.37 20.82
C VAL A 465 35.26 6.69 21.45
N ARG A 466 34.66 6.62 22.64
CA ARG A 466 34.48 7.78 23.53
C ARG A 466 35.56 7.74 24.60
N ASN A 467 36.16 8.88 24.89
CA ASN A 467 37.28 8.98 25.82
C ASN A 467 37.34 10.33 26.52
N ASP A 468 38.09 10.41 27.61
CA ASP A 468 38.48 11.68 28.23
C ASP A 468 39.35 12.47 27.24
N ASP A 469 39.15 13.78 27.16
CA ASP A 469 39.95 14.66 26.29
C ASP A 469 41.31 14.97 26.92
N ARG A 470 42.22 13.99 26.87
CA ARG A 470 43.57 14.08 27.42
C ARG A 470 44.66 13.61 26.45
N PRO A 471 45.91 14.10 26.61
CA PRO A 471 47.02 13.67 25.75
C PRO A 471 47.23 12.15 25.76
N GLY A 472 47.53 11.59 24.59
CA GLY A 472 47.95 10.19 24.44
C GLY A 472 46.86 9.19 24.03
N ILE A 473 45.57 9.53 24.13
CA ILE A 473 44.49 8.57 23.80
C ILE A 473 44.51 8.14 22.33
N VAL A 474 44.64 9.07 21.39
CA VAL A 474 44.70 8.73 19.95
C VAL A 474 45.87 7.79 19.65
N GLY A 475 47.03 8.04 20.28
CA GLY A 475 48.20 7.17 20.16
C GLY A 475 47.99 5.78 20.77
N LEU A 476 47.31 5.71 21.92
CA LEU A 476 46.94 4.44 22.57
C LEU A 476 46.04 3.59 21.66
N VAL A 477 44.98 4.19 21.10
CA VAL A 477 44.06 3.48 20.21
C VAL A 477 44.78 3.04 18.94
N GLY A 478 45.55 3.93 18.30
CA GLY A 478 46.32 3.60 17.10
C GLY A 478 47.35 2.48 17.34
N THR A 479 48.02 2.47 18.50
CA THR A 479 48.96 1.40 18.86
C THR A 479 48.24 0.07 19.03
N LYS A 480 47.09 0.07 19.70
CA LYS A 480 46.28 -1.15 19.90
C LYS A 480 45.75 -1.72 18.59
N LEU A 481 45.34 -0.86 17.66
CA LEU A 481 44.96 -1.26 16.30
C LEU A 481 46.15 -1.87 15.55
N ALA A 482 47.32 -1.23 15.61
CA ALA A 482 48.53 -1.72 14.95
C ALA A 482 49.03 -3.06 15.53
N GLU A 483 48.94 -3.27 16.84
CA GLU A 483 49.24 -4.55 17.51
C GLU A 483 48.36 -5.70 17.02
N ASN A 484 47.19 -5.39 16.47
CA ASN A 484 46.22 -6.35 15.94
C ASN A 484 46.16 -6.36 14.40
N ASP A 485 47.13 -5.74 13.73
CA ASP A 485 47.24 -5.67 12.27
C ASP A 485 45.99 -5.06 11.59
N LEU A 486 45.39 -4.05 12.24
CA LEU A 486 44.23 -3.32 11.73
C LEU A 486 44.65 -1.99 11.13
N ASN A 487 44.37 -1.81 9.84
CA ASN A 487 44.62 -0.57 9.10
C ASN A 487 43.47 0.43 9.25
N ILE A 488 43.78 1.72 9.25
CA ILE A 488 42.81 2.82 9.38
C ILE A 488 42.57 3.42 7.99
N ALA A 489 41.36 3.27 7.47
CA ALA A 489 40.94 3.83 6.18
C ALA A 489 40.53 5.30 6.31
N ASN A 490 39.87 5.65 7.42
CA ASN A 490 39.40 7.00 7.71
C ASN A 490 39.34 7.22 9.22
N LEU A 491 39.55 8.46 9.68
CA LEU A 491 39.45 8.82 11.09
C LEU A 491 38.87 10.22 11.23
N SER A 492 37.81 10.33 12.02
CA SER A 492 37.21 11.61 12.41
C SER A 492 37.18 11.72 13.93
N LEU A 493 37.66 12.83 14.47
CA LEU A 493 37.75 13.11 15.90
C LEU A 493 36.97 14.39 16.21
N ALA A 494 36.02 14.27 17.13
CA ALA A 494 35.23 15.37 17.66
C ALA A 494 35.52 15.56 19.15
N ARG A 495 35.78 16.79 19.59
CA ARG A 495 36.07 17.11 21.00
C ARG A 495 34.88 17.84 21.62
N ASN A 496 34.38 17.33 22.75
CA ASN A 496 33.36 17.98 23.55
C ASN A 496 34.00 18.78 24.68
N LYS A 497 34.27 20.06 24.43
CA LYS A 497 34.94 20.93 25.41
C LYS A 497 34.11 21.15 26.68
N SER A 498 32.77 21.12 26.62
CA SER A 498 31.93 21.37 27.80
C SER A 498 31.90 20.18 28.76
N GLU A 499 32.06 18.96 28.24
CA GLU A 499 32.06 17.74 29.06
C GLU A 499 33.46 17.17 29.31
N GLY A 500 34.49 17.72 28.67
CA GLY A 500 35.87 17.25 28.82
C GLY A 500 36.12 15.86 28.21
N ASN A 501 35.28 15.46 27.25
CA ASN A 501 35.39 14.17 26.54
C ASN A 501 35.58 14.38 25.03
N ALA A 502 35.87 13.30 24.31
CA ALA A 502 36.01 13.26 22.87
C ALA A 502 35.41 11.98 22.30
N LEU A 503 35.04 12.03 21.02
CA LEU A 503 34.56 10.90 20.24
C LEU A 503 35.41 10.75 18.98
N SER A 504 35.95 9.56 18.77
CA SER A 504 36.59 9.16 17.52
C SER A 504 35.73 8.13 16.82
N ILE A 505 35.52 8.31 15.51
CA ILE A 505 35.01 7.26 14.62
C ILE A 505 36.12 6.91 13.63
N ILE A 506 36.48 5.63 13.59
CA ILE A 506 37.62 5.11 12.86
C ILE A 506 37.11 4.03 11.92
N GLU A 507 37.23 4.25 10.62
CA GLU A 507 36.91 3.27 9.59
C GLU A 507 38.10 2.32 9.40
N LEU A 508 37.84 1.02 9.42
CA LEU A 508 38.83 -0.05 9.40
C LEU A 508 38.58 -1.00 8.23
N ASP A 509 39.63 -1.65 7.75
CA ASP A 509 39.52 -2.62 6.65
C ASP A 509 38.89 -3.97 7.11
N SER A 510 39.02 -4.29 8.40
CA SER A 510 38.53 -5.52 9.02
C SER A 510 37.88 -5.27 10.37
N THR A 511 36.99 -6.19 10.78
CA THR A 511 36.18 -6.04 11.98
C THR A 511 37.06 -6.33 13.20
N PRO A 512 37.16 -5.41 14.19
CA PRO A 512 37.91 -5.65 15.40
C PRO A 512 37.45 -6.91 16.13
N ALA A 513 38.39 -7.72 16.59
CA ALA A 513 38.09 -8.86 17.44
C ALA A 513 37.60 -8.40 18.83
N ALA A 514 36.79 -9.25 19.48
CA ALA A 514 36.12 -8.89 20.74
C ALA A 514 37.12 -8.60 21.88
N ASP A 515 38.23 -9.32 21.92
CA ASP A 515 39.34 -9.14 22.86
C ASP A 515 40.00 -7.75 22.74
N LEU A 516 40.15 -7.24 21.52
CA LEU A 516 40.62 -5.87 21.30
C LEU A 516 39.62 -4.84 21.83
N ILE A 517 38.32 -5.04 21.62
CA ILE A 517 37.28 -4.15 22.14
C ILE A 517 37.28 -4.15 23.67
N GLU A 518 37.42 -5.31 24.31
CA GLU A 518 37.57 -5.42 25.77
C GLU A 518 38.83 -4.70 26.27
N ALA A 519 39.96 -4.89 25.58
CA ALA A 519 41.22 -4.24 25.93
C ALA A 519 41.14 -2.70 25.82
N LEU A 520 40.45 -2.18 24.81
CA LEU A 520 40.21 -0.74 24.65
C LEU A 520 39.29 -0.20 25.74
N ASN A 521 38.20 -0.91 26.07
CA ASN A 521 37.30 -0.51 27.15
C ASN A 521 37.96 -0.53 28.54
N ALA A 522 38.95 -1.40 28.75
CA ALA A 522 39.75 -1.44 29.98
C ALA A 522 40.87 -0.37 30.01
N ALA A 523 41.16 0.28 28.89
CA ALA A 523 42.27 1.22 28.79
C ALA A 523 41.97 2.52 29.57
N PRO A 524 42.93 3.03 30.37
CA PRO A 524 42.72 4.26 31.11
C PRO A 524 42.32 5.43 30.19
N GLY A 525 41.22 6.10 30.55
CA GLY A 525 40.70 7.27 29.85
C GLY A 525 39.84 6.96 28.63
N VAL A 526 39.62 5.69 28.29
CA VAL A 526 38.55 5.27 27.38
C VAL A 526 37.27 5.12 28.19
N ILE A 527 36.20 5.78 27.75
CA ILE A 527 34.87 5.71 28.35
C ILE A 527 34.08 4.54 27.74
N SER A 528 34.18 4.39 26.42
CA SER A 528 33.57 3.25 25.71
C SER A 528 34.25 3.05 24.35
N ALA A 529 34.42 1.80 23.93
CA ALA A 529 34.81 1.41 22.58
C ALA A 529 33.80 0.40 22.02
N VAL A 530 33.28 0.66 20.82
CA VAL A 530 32.27 -0.18 20.15
C VAL A 530 32.68 -0.41 18.70
N ALA A 531 32.68 -1.67 18.27
CA ALA A 531 32.78 -2.04 16.86
C ALA A 531 31.38 -2.05 16.22
N VAL A 532 31.25 -1.44 15.05
CA VAL A 532 30.00 -1.31 14.31
C VAL A 532 30.28 -1.69 12.86
N GLU A 533 29.51 -2.64 12.32
CA GLU A 533 29.53 -3.01 10.91
C GLU A 533 28.17 -2.66 10.31
N ILE A 534 28.16 -1.83 9.27
CA ILE A 534 26.96 -1.23 8.67
C ILE A 534 26.69 -1.78 7.29
#